data_AF-A0A2D7CAU6-F1
#
_entry.id   AF-A0A2D7CAU6-F1
#
_cell.length_a   1.000
_cell.length_b   1.000
_cell.length_c   1.000
_cell.angle_alpha   90.00
_cell.angle_beta   90.00
_cell.angle_gamma   90.00
#
_symmetry.space_group_name_H-M   'P 1'
#
loop_
_entity.id
_entity.type
_entity.pdbx_description
1 polymer ?
#
loop_
_entity_poly.entity_id
_entity_poly.type
_entity_poly.pdbx_seq_one_letter_code
_entity_poly.pdbx_strand_id
1 'polypeptide(L)'
;MVVIDDAHHLTEQGGAFYGALLSLAEKTPVRLLFISRRTMDFYDQRDVHTRDVMRELPLEGLPLDVVERWLADLTGDIASPEDVLARTGGHPLALELLELYGDVVHGDWLRFLDQEILSALPEGERELLATLASADAPVPWSRLAEAVGWEGLPPQHLMDHGLLLDLNDGMWLHEALRERLLREVGEAQDARRAALEG
;
A
#
# COMPACT_ATOMS: atom_id res chain seq x y z
N MET A 1 -3.72 -18.31 -14.40
CA MET A 1 -3.09 -16.98 -14.36
C MET A 1 -2.21 -16.96 -13.14
N VAL A 2 -0.98 -16.48 -13.26
CA VAL A 2 -0.04 -16.32 -12.15
C VAL A 2 0.15 -14.83 -11.97
N VAL A 3 0.04 -14.36 -10.73
CA VAL A 3 0.24 -12.95 -10.36
C VAL A 3 1.54 -12.87 -9.58
N ILE A 4 2.43 -11.98 -10.01
CA ILE A 4 3.67 -11.66 -9.33
C ILE A 4 3.51 -10.22 -8.86
N ASP A 5 3.28 -10.07 -7.57
CA ASP A 5 3.25 -8.76 -6.93
C ASP A 5 4.67 -8.27 -6.63
N ASP A 6 4.84 -6.95 -6.54
CA ASP A 6 6.11 -6.33 -6.18
C ASP A 6 7.31 -6.80 -7.03
N ALA A 7 7.07 -7.06 -8.33
CA ALA A 7 8.01 -7.72 -9.23
C ALA A 7 9.37 -7.00 -9.33
N HIS A 8 9.42 -5.70 -9.06
CA HIS A 8 10.66 -4.91 -9.05
C HIS A 8 11.66 -5.29 -7.95
N HIS A 9 11.24 -5.96 -6.88
CA HIS A 9 12.15 -6.36 -5.78
C HIS A 9 13.08 -7.53 -6.16
N LEU A 10 12.77 -8.27 -7.22
CA LEU A 10 13.48 -9.49 -7.60
C LEU A 10 14.75 -9.26 -8.47
N THR A 11 15.34 -8.07 -8.46
CA THR A 11 16.48 -7.74 -9.35
C THR A 11 17.84 -8.31 -8.89
N GLU A 12 18.79 -8.34 -9.83
CA GLU A 12 20.08 -9.08 -9.89
C GLU A 12 20.01 -10.62 -9.99
N GLN A 13 19.12 -11.30 -9.27
CA GLN A 13 19.00 -12.78 -9.33
C GLN A 13 17.73 -13.28 -10.03
N GLY A 14 16.69 -12.45 -10.14
CA GLY A 14 15.40 -12.83 -10.74
C GLY A 14 15.35 -12.80 -12.27
N GLY A 15 16.35 -12.28 -12.97
CA GLY A 15 16.34 -12.22 -14.44
C GLY A 15 16.23 -13.61 -15.09
N ALA A 16 16.95 -14.60 -14.56
CA ALA A 16 16.86 -15.99 -15.01
C ALA A 16 15.47 -16.60 -14.70
N PHE A 17 14.88 -16.24 -13.56
CA PHE A 17 13.55 -16.69 -13.16
C PHE A 17 12.46 -16.12 -14.08
N TYR A 18 12.49 -14.82 -14.37
CA TYR A 18 11.57 -14.18 -15.29
C TYR A 18 11.71 -14.72 -16.72
N GLY A 19 12.94 -14.94 -17.20
CA GLY A 19 13.18 -15.57 -18.50
C GLY A 19 12.58 -16.99 -18.60
N ALA A 20 12.67 -17.78 -17.53
CA ALA A 20 12.06 -19.11 -17.47
C ALA A 20 10.52 -19.03 -17.45
N LEU A 21 9.94 -18.09 -16.70
CA LEU A 21 8.50 -17.86 -16.67
C LEU A 21 7.94 -17.41 -18.03
N LEU A 22 8.61 -16.47 -18.70
CA LEU A 22 8.23 -16.05 -20.05
C LEU A 22 8.30 -17.22 -21.03
N SER A 23 9.39 -18.00 -21.00
CA SER A 23 9.54 -19.21 -21.82
C SER A 23 8.44 -20.26 -21.57
N LEU A 24 7.94 -20.35 -20.33
CA LEU A 24 6.83 -21.22 -19.97
C LEU A 24 5.51 -20.66 -20.53
N ALA A 25 5.27 -19.35 -20.39
CA ALA A 25 4.08 -18.69 -20.90
C ALA A 25 3.97 -18.77 -22.44
N GLU A 26 5.09 -18.80 -23.17
CA GLU A 26 5.10 -19.03 -24.62
C GLU A 26 4.68 -20.45 -25.01
N LYS A 27 4.98 -21.45 -24.17
CA LYS A 27 4.77 -22.88 -24.48
C LYS A 27 3.49 -23.45 -23.87
N THR A 28 2.79 -22.68 -23.05
CA THR A 28 1.63 -23.12 -22.28
C THR A 28 0.54 -22.05 -22.28
N PRO A 29 -0.72 -22.37 -21.96
CA PRO A 29 -1.79 -21.36 -21.86
C PRO A 29 -1.70 -20.49 -20.58
N VAL A 30 -0.56 -20.47 -19.89
CA VAL A 30 -0.38 -19.68 -18.67
C VAL A 30 -0.31 -18.20 -19.01
N ARG A 31 -1.09 -17.39 -18.28
CA ARG A 31 -1.00 -15.93 -18.30
C ARG A 31 -0.25 -15.45 -17.07
N LEU A 32 0.70 -14.54 -17.25
CA LEU A 32 1.46 -13.90 -16.19
C LEU A 32 0.99 -12.45 -16.06
N LEU A 33 0.77 -12.00 -14.83
CA LEU A 33 0.51 -10.60 -14.48
C LEU A 33 1.61 -10.15 -13.54
N PHE A 34 2.36 -9.13 -13.92
CA PHE A 34 3.39 -8.52 -13.09
C PHE A 34 2.88 -7.18 -12.59
N ILE A 35 2.92 -6.97 -11.28
CA ILE A 35 2.62 -5.70 -10.63
C ILE A 35 3.95 -5.12 -10.14
N SER A 36 4.21 -3.86 -10.48
CA SER A 36 5.50 -3.23 -10.21
C SER A 36 5.33 -1.72 -10.09
N ARG A 37 6.17 -1.11 -9.25
CA ARG A 37 6.27 0.35 -9.07
C ARG A 37 7.17 1.02 -10.12
N ARG A 38 7.93 0.23 -10.89
CA ARG A 38 8.82 0.72 -11.95
C ARG A 38 8.69 -0.13 -13.21
N THR A 39 9.08 0.44 -14.34
CA THR A 39 9.28 -0.33 -15.58
C THR A 39 10.29 -1.43 -15.34
N MET A 40 9.93 -2.65 -15.74
CA MET A 40 10.80 -3.82 -15.59
C MET A 40 11.77 -3.92 -16.76
N ASP A 41 12.92 -4.54 -16.54
CA ASP A 41 14.04 -4.60 -17.49
C ASP A 41 14.27 -6.00 -18.09
N PHE A 42 13.41 -6.98 -17.77
CA PHE A 42 13.54 -8.36 -18.23
C PHE A 42 12.90 -8.64 -19.61
N TYR A 43 12.27 -7.64 -20.23
CA TYR A 43 11.70 -7.72 -21.59
C TYR A 43 12.11 -6.50 -22.42
N ASP A 44 11.98 -6.62 -23.74
CA ASP A 44 12.36 -5.57 -24.70
C ASP A 44 11.10 -4.79 -25.16
N GLN A 45 11.26 -3.52 -25.56
CA GLN A 45 10.16 -2.74 -26.17
C GLN A 45 9.54 -3.43 -27.39
N ARG A 46 10.30 -4.27 -28.10
CA ARG A 46 9.80 -5.10 -29.21
C ARG A 46 8.78 -6.14 -28.75
N ASP A 47 8.92 -6.65 -27.52
CA ASP A 47 7.98 -7.63 -26.94
C ASP A 47 6.61 -6.99 -26.69
N VAL A 48 6.60 -5.68 -26.42
CA VAL A 48 5.39 -4.87 -26.23
C VAL A 48 4.81 -4.36 -27.56
N HIS A 49 5.64 -3.75 -28.41
CA HIS A 49 5.13 -2.99 -29.56
C HIS A 49 5.04 -3.79 -30.86
N THR A 50 5.74 -4.92 -30.98
CA THR A 50 5.86 -5.65 -32.25
C THR A 50 5.43 -7.10 -32.12
N ARG A 51 5.82 -7.80 -31.05
CA ARG A 51 5.54 -9.23 -30.87
C ARG A 51 4.23 -9.51 -30.15
N ASP A 52 3.63 -8.52 -29.50
CA ASP A 52 2.36 -8.63 -28.75
C ASP A 52 2.39 -9.78 -27.72
N VAL A 53 3.56 -10.04 -27.14
CA VAL A 53 3.76 -11.07 -26.10
C VAL A 53 3.75 -10.46 -24.69
N MET A 54 3.86 -9.13 -24.60
CA MET A 54 3.82 -8.36 -23.36
C MET A 54 2.89 -7.16 -23.53
N ARG A 55 2.12 -6.83 -22.50
CA ARG A 55 1.29 -5.63 -22.47
C ARG A 55 1.56 -4.87 -21.19
N GLU A 56 1.95 -3.61 -21.34
CA GLU A 56 2.05 -2.67 -20.23
C GLU A 56 0.70 -1.98 -20.02
N LEU A 57 0.25 -1.95 -18.77
CA LEU A 57 -0.96 -1.25 -18.35
C LEU A 57 -0.53 -0.25 -17.27
N PRO A 58 -0.18 1.00 -17.64
CA PRO A 58 0.08 2.02 -16.64
C PRO A 58 -1.21 2.26 -15.86
N LEU A 59 -1.11 2.23 -14.53
CA LEU A 59 -2.22 2.57 -13.66
C LEU A 59 -2.19 4.08 -13.42
N GLU A 60 -3.28 4.73 -13.77
CA GLU A 60 -3.55 6.13 -13.43
C GLU A 60 -4.53 6.18 -12.24
N GLY A 61 -4.71 7.37 -11.67
CA GLY A 61 -5.77 7.58 -10.69
C GLY A 61 -7.15 7.27 -11.27
N LEU A 62 -8.11 6.99 -10.38
CA LEU A 62 -9.50 6.75 -10.73
C LEU A 62 -10.09 7.95 -11.46
N PRO A 63 -10.80 7.72 -12.57
CA PRO A 63 -11.47 8.79 -13.30
C PRO A 63 -12.68 9.32 -12.53
N LEU A 64 -13.13 10.52 -12.90
CA LEU A 64 -14.22 11.24 -12.21
C LEU A 64 -15.49 10.38 -12.06
N ASP A 65 -15.89 9.65 -13.09
CA ASP A 65 -17.10 8.81 -13.07
C ASP A 65 -17.00 7.62 -12.11
N VAL A 66 -15.78 7.15 -11.81
CA VAL A 66 -15.54 6.15 -10.77
C VAL A 66 -15.58 6.81 -9.39
N VAL A 67 -14.96 7.99 -9.24
CA VAL A 67 -15.01 8.76 -7.99
C VAL A 67 -16.46 9.12 -7.62
N GLU A 68 -17.25 9.63 -8.57
CA GLU A 68 -18.66 9.96 -8.38
C GLU A 68 -19.47 8.77 -7.85
N ARG A 69 -19.28 7.58 -8.44
CA ARG A 69 -19.98 6.37 -8.00
C ARG A 69 -19.52 5.90 -6.63
N TRP A 70 -18.23 6.02 -6.33
CA TRP A 70 -17.71 5.68 -5.01
C TRP A 70 -18.33 6.56 -3.93
N LEU A 71 -18.34 7.88 -4.15
CA LEU A 71 -18.87 8.85 -3.19
C LEU A 71 -20.38 8.74 -3.01
N ALA A 72 -21.12 8.19 -3.98
CA ALA A 72 -22.57 8.03 -3.90
C ALA A 72 -23.03 7.10 -2.76
N ASP A 73 -22.18 6.16 -2.34
CA ASP A 73 -22.46 5.20 -1.27
C ASP A 73 -22.08 5.74 0.11
N LEU A 74 -21.37 6.87 0.18
CA LEU A 74 -20.90 7.46 1.42
C LEU A 74 -21.94 8.41 2.04
N THR A 75 -22.04 8.36 3.37
CA THR A 75 -22.95 9.21 4.15
C THR A 75 -22.17 10.28 4.91
N GLY A 76 -22.53 11.56 4.75
CA GLY A 76 -21.90 12.65 5.49
C GLY A 76 -21.92 13.97 4.71
N ASP A 77 -21.28 14.99 5.27
CA ASP A 77 -20.93 16.20 4.52
C ASP A 77 -19.63 15.91 3.76
N ILE A 78 -19.75 15.57 2.48
CA ILE A 78 -18.62 15.16 1.63
C ILE A 78 -18.48 16.20 0.53
N ALA A 79 -17.25 16.66 0.30
CA ALA A 79 -16.92 17.56 -0.80
C ALA A 79 -17.39 16.99 -2.17
N SER A 80 -17.56 17.87 -3.17
CA SER A 80 -18.03 17.40 -4.47
C SER A 80 -17.04 16.42 -5.11
N PRO A 81 -17.49 15.50 -5.99
CA PRO A 81 -16.61 14.55 -6.67
C PRO A 81 -15.44 15.21 -7.41
N GLU A 82 -15.65 16.39 -7.99
CA GLU A 82 -14.59 17.16 -8.64
C GLU A 82 -13.55 17.69 -7.64
N ASP A 83 -13.99 18.17 -6.49
CA ASP A 83 -13.09 18.62 -5.42
C ASP A 83 -12.30 17.45 -4.85
N VAL A 84 -12.96 16.31 -4.60
CA VAL A 84 -12.31 15.09 -4.14
C VAL A 84 -11.29 14.59 -5.17
N LEU A 85 -11.64 14.55 -6.45
CA LEU A 85 -10.72 14.17 -7.52
C LEU A 85 -9.52 15.12 -7.61
N ALA A 86 -9.74 16.42 -7.56
CA ALA A 86 -8.67 17.42 -7.61
C ALA A 86 -7.69 17.29 -6.44
N ARG A 87 -8.21 16.94 -5.25
CA ARG A 87 -7.42 16.81 -4.02
C ARG A 87 -6.70 15.47 -3.89
N THR A 88 -7.32 14.40 -4.36
CA THR A 88 -6.77 13.03 -4.25
C THR A 88 -5.98 12.61 -5.49
N GLY A 89 -6.15 13.29 -6.62
CA GLY A 89 -5.65 12.86 -7.92
C GLY A 89 -6.30 11.55 -8.41
N GLY A 90 -7.44 11.17 -7.83
CA GLY A 90 -8.11 9.89 -8.10
C GLY A 90 -7.47 8.71 -7.40
N HIS A 91 -6.59 8.91 -6.43
CA HIS A 91 -5.92 7.80 -5.75
C HIS A 91 -6.94 6.91 -5.00
N PRO A 92 -7.13 5.62 -5.34
CA PRO A 92 -8.13 4.74 -4.71
C PRO A 92 -8.02 4.72 -3.19
N LEU A 93 -6.78 4.65 -2.71
CA LEU A 93 -6.43 4.67 -1.30
C LEU A 93 -6.91 5.91 -0.55
N ALA A 94 -6.91 7.08 -1.20
CA ALA A 94 -7.37 8.31 -0.58
C ALA A 94 -8.91 8.34 -0.47
N LEU A 95 -9.62 7.65 -1.37
CA LEU A 95 -11.08 7.48 -1.30
C LEU A 95 -11.47 6.51 -0.20
N GLU A 96 -10.77 5.37 -0.09
CA GLU A 96 -10.97 4.40 1.00
C GLU A 96 -10.79 5.05 2.38
N LEU A 97 -9.81 5.93 2.53
CA LEU A 97 -9.64 6.69 3.76
C LEU A 97 -10.77 7.70 4.01
N LEU A 98 -11.24 8.40 2.99
CA LEU A 98 -12.38 9.31 3.14
C LEU A 98 -13.66 8.54 3.55
N GLU A 99 -13.83 7.32 3.08
CA GLU A 99 -14.88 6.40 3.53
C GLU A 99 -14.75 6.01 5.02
N LEU A 100 -13.54 5.69 5.47
CA LEU A 100 -13.30 5.26 6.85
C LEU A 100 -13.33 6.40 7.89
N TYR A 101 -12.85 7.60 7.53
CA TYR A 101 -12.58 8.68 8.48
C TYR A 101 -13.45 9.93 8.29
N GLY A 102 -14.18 10.04 7.18
CA GLY A 102 -15.05 11.19 6.91
C GLY A 102 -14.31 12.46 6.46
N ASP A 103 -15.03 13.58 6.51
CA ASP A 103 -14.76 14.84 5.80
C ASP A 103 -13.28 15.27 5.80
N VAL A 104 -12.66 15.18 4.62
CA VAL A 104 -11.30 15.67 4.42
C VAL A 104 -11.43 17.19 4.36
N VAL A 105 -11.12 17.89 5.45
CA VAL A 105 -11.16 19.37 5.48
C VAL A 105 -9.91 20.00 4.83
N HIS A 106 -8.83 19.23 4.66
CA HIS A 106 -7.53 19.77 4.21
C HIS A 106 -7.21 19.49 2.74
N GLY A 107 -6.97 20.55 1.95
CA GLY A 107 -6.67 20.51 0.50
C GLY A 107 -5.49 19.65 0.05
N ASP A 108 -4.79 19.01 0.98
CA ASP A 108 -3.75 18.02 0.78
C ASP A 108 -4.02 16.85 1.75
N TRP A 109 -4.45 15.71 1.22
CA TRP A 109 -4.83 14.55 2.03
C TRP A 109 -3.62 13.89 2.74
N LEU A 110 -2.41 14.06 2.21
CA LEU A 110 -1.19 13.62 2.90
C LEU A 110 -0.94 14.48 4.13
N ARG A 111 -1.18 15.79 4.01
CA ARG A 111 -1.18 16.69 5.17
C ARG A 111 -2.27 16.34 6.18
N PHE A 112 -3.45 15.89 5.75
CA PHE A 112 -4.49 15.43 6.67
C PHE A 112 -4.02 14.21 7.46
N LEU A 113 -3.49 13.18 6.79
CA LEU A 113 -2.91 12.01 7.47
C LEU A 113 -1.84 12.43 8.47
N ASP A 114 -0.97 13.37 8.10
CA ASP A 114 0.09 13.83 8.98
C ASP A 114 -0.43 14.63 10.17
N GLN A 115 -1.34 15.59 9.93
CA GLN A 115 -1.73 16.58 10.93
C GLN A 115 -2.87 16.09 11.83
N GLU A 116 -3.88 15.46 11.25
CA GLU A 116 -5.09 15.11 11.99
C GLU A 116 -5.02 13.68 12.55
N ILE A 117 -4.30 12.78 11.89
CA ILE A 117 -4.18 11.38 12.33
C ILE A 117 -2.83 11.16 13.02
N LEU A 118 -1.72 11.16 12.28
CA LEU A 118 -0.40 10.76 12.79
C LEU A 118 0.15 11.69 13.88
N SER A 119 -0.05 13.01 13.76
CA SER A 119 0.44 13.96 14.78
C SER A 119 -0.43 14.01 16.04
N ALA A 120 -1.68 13.54 15.96
CA ALA A 120 -2.57 13.41 17.10
C ALA A 120 -2.28 12.14 17.92
N LEU A 121 -1.60 11.15 17.35
CA LEU A 121 -1.25 9.91 18.03
C LEU A 121 -0.15 10.12 19.07
N PRO A 122 -0.26 9.48 20.25
CA PRO A 122 0.85 9.33 21.18
C PRO A 122 2.09 8.75 20.49
N GLU A 123 3.28 9.19 20.92
CA GLU A 123 4.54 8.78 20.29
C GLU A 123 4.73 7.25 20.23
N GLY A 124 4.32 6.52 21.27
CA GLY A 124 4.39 5.06 21.27
C GLY A 124 3.46 4.40 20.25
N GLU A 125 2.28 4.97 20.01
CA GLU A 125 1.34 4.46 19.00
C GLU A 125 1.82 4.76 17.59
N ARG A 126 2.37 5.97 17.39
CA ARG A 126 3.01 6.33 16.12
C ARG A 126 4.18 5.41 15.81
N GLU A 127 5.03 5.09 16.79
CA GLU A 127 6.17 4.20 16.59
C GLU A 127 5.72 2.74 16.36
N LEU A 128 4.66 2.29 17.03
CA LEU A 128 4.02 0.99 16.78
C LEU A 128 3.57 0.87 15.31
N LEU A 129 2.82 1.86 14.81
CA LEU A 129 2.33 1.84 13.43
C LEU A 129 3.51 1.98 12.45
N ALA A 130 4.47 2.85 12.71
CA ALA A 130 5.64 3.04 11.85
C ALA A 130 6.52 1.77 11.78
N THR A 131 6.66 1.06 12.90
CA THR A 131 7.38 -0.22 12.95
C THR A 131 6.62 -1.27 12.15
N LEU A 132 5.31 -1.42 12.39
CA LEU A 132 4.48 -2.37 11.65
C LEU A 132 4.45 -2.08 10.14
N ALA A 133 4.52 -0.81 9.72
CA ALA A 133 4.58 -0.43 8.31
C ALA A 133 5.80 -0.99 7.59
N SER A 134 6.91 -1.22 8.31
CA SER A 134 8.15 -1.79 7.75
C SER A 134 8.11 -3.30 7.55
N ALA A 135 7.08 -3.98 8.06
CA ALA A 135 6.89 -5.41 7.91
C ALA A 135 6.45 -5.79 6.48
N ASP A 136 6.91 -6.94 6.00
CA ASP A 136 6.53 -7.50 4.70
C ASP A 136 5.32 -8.46 4.78
N ALA A 137 4.87 -8.82 5.99
CA ALA A 137 3.71 -9.69 6.25
C ALA A 137 3.10 -9.42 7.64
N PRO A 138 1.84 -9.84 7.91
CA PRO A 138 1.21 -9.69 9.22
C PRO A 138 2.10 -10.16 10.37
N VAL A 139 2.16 -9.37 11.44
CA VAL A 139 3.08 -9.58 12.57
C VAL A 139 2.30 -9.99 13.82
N PRO A 140 2.63 -11.13 14.46
CA PRO A 140 2.01 -11.50 15.73
C PRO A 140 2.14 -10.39 16.77
N TRP A 141 1.04 -10.07 17.47
CA TRP A 141 1.02 -8.96 18.44
C TRP A 141 2.17 -9.00 19.44
N SER A 142 2.49 -10.18 19.97
CA SER A 142 3.57 -10.35 20.94
C SER A 142 4.92 -9.87 20.41
N ARG A 143 5.19 -10.10 19.12
CA ARG A 143 6.44 -9.70 18.47
C ARG A 143 6.46 -8.20 18.20
N LEU A 144 5.36 -7.65 17.70
CA LEU A 144 5.24 -6.21 17.47
C LEU A 144 5.40 -5.45 18.79
N ALA A 145 4.71 -5.89 19.84
CA ALA A 145 4.78 -5.27 21.15
C ALA A 145 6.20 -5.31 21.73
N GLU A 146 6.91 -6.43 21.60
CA GLU A 146 8.31 -6.54 22.00
C GLU A 146 9.22 -5.59 21.22
N ALA A 147 9.06 -5.51 19.89
CA ALA A 147 9.88 -4.68 19.02
C ALA A 147 9.79 -3.17 19.36
N VAL A 148 8.62 -2.71 19.81
CA VAL A 148 8.41 -1.30 20.19
C VAL A 148 8.37 -1.06 21.70
N GLY A 149 8.63 -2.07 22.52
CA GLY A 149 8.56 -1.97 23.98
C GLY A 149 7.17 -1.63 24.52
N TRP A 150 6.11 -2.07 23.83
CA TRP A 150 4.72 -1.82 24.21
C TRP A 150 4.26 -2.81 25.29
N GLU A 151 3.68 -2.29 26.36
CA GLU A 151 3.11 -3.10 27.44
C GLU A 151 1.58 -3.18 27.31
N GLY A 152 1.05 -4.41 27.23
CA GLY A 152 -0.39 -4.67 27.30
C GLY A 152 -0.99 -5.20 25.99
N LEU A 153 -2.29 -4.94 25.84
CA LEU A 153 -3.08 -5.37 24.68
C LEU A 153 -2.92 -4.40 23.51
N PRO A 154 -3.26 -4.83 22.27
CA PRO A 154 -3.31 -3.94 21.12
C PRO A 154 -4.19 -2.73 21.41
N PRO A 155 -3.81 -1.51 20.96
CA PRO A 155 -4.60 -0.31 21.20
C PRO A 155 -5.97 -0.43 20.53
N GLN A 156 -7.03 -0.55 21.33
CA GLN A 156 -8.37 -0.84 20.81
C GLN A 156 -8.89 0.28 19.91
N HIS A 157 -8.61 1.54 20.21
CA HIS A 157 -9.04 2.66 19.37
C HIS A 157 -8.37 2.63 17.99
N LEU A 158 -7.11 2.19 17.88
CA LEU A 158 -6.46 2.04 16.57
C LEU A 158 -7.16 0.95 15.74
N MET A 159 -7.66 -0.10 16.39
CA MET A 159 -8.43 -1.16 15.73
C MET A 159 -9.83 -0.69 15.35
N ASP A 160 -10.53 -0.01 16.27
CA ASP A 160 -11.87 0.52 16.04
C ASP A 160 -11.90 1.54 14.90
N HIS A 161 -10.82 2.31 14.74
CA HIS A 161 -10.65 3.25 13.65
C HIS A 161 -10.03 2.64 12.38
N GLY A 162 -9.63 1.36 12.39
CA GLY A 162 -9.05 0.69 11.21
C GLY A 162 -7.61 1.12 10.89
N LEU A 163 -6.91 1.79 11.81
CA LEU A 163 -5.48 2.09 11.70
C LEU A 163 -4.62 0.85 11.94
N LEU A 164 -5.10 -0.06 12.79
CA LEU A 164 -4.51 -1.35 13.11
C LEU A 164 -5.51 -2.46 12.78
N LEU A 165 -5.11 -3.42 11.96
CA LEU A 165 -5.95 -4.54 11.54
C LEU A 165 -5.52 -5.81 12.29
N ASP A 166 -6.48 -6.52 12.88
CA ASP A 166 -6.24 -7.85 13.46
C ASP A 166 -6.62 -8.93 12.45
N LEU A 167 -5.62 -9.51 11.79
CA LEU A 167 -5.80 -10.60 10.83
C LEU A 167 -5.49 -11.94 11.50
N ASN A 168 -5.93 -13.04 10.89
CA ASN A 168 -5.67 -14.39 11.41
C ASN A 168 -4.17 -14.69 11.67
N ASP A 169 -3.29 -14.11 10.85
CA ASP A 169 -1.84 -14.33 10.91
C ASP A 169 -1.09 -13.25 11.72
N GLY A 170 -1.81 -12.24 12.24
CA GLY A 170 -1.24 -11.18 13.08
C GLY A 170 -1.77 -9.79 12.76
N MET A 171 -1.14 -8.81 13.40
CA MET A 171 -1.43 -7.40 13.21
C MET A 171 -0.94 -6.93 11.85
N TRP A 172 -1.74 -6.07 11.21
CA TRP A 172 -1.42 -5.46 9.93
C TRP A 172 -1.90 -4.00 9.89
N LEU A 173 -1.52 -3.29 8.84
CA LEU A 173 -1.98 -1.93 8.60
C LEU A 173 -2.88 -1.88 7.38
N HIS A 174 -3.76 -0.88 7.37
CA HIS A 174 -4.34 -0.44 6.11
C HIS A 174 -3.22 0.02 5.16
N GLU A 175 -3.29 -0.36 3.89
CA GLU A 175 -2.21 -0.08 2.91
C GLU A 175 -1.96 1.43 2.78
N ALA A 176 -3.00 2.24 2.99
CA ALA A 176 -2.96 3.70 3.00
C ALA A 176 -1.99 4.28 4.01
N LEU A 177 -2.10 3.77 5.23
CA LEU A 177 -1.30 4.21 6.35
C LEU A 177 0.12 3.68 6.21
N ARG A 178 0.24 2.43 5.76
CA ARG A 178 1.52 1.77 5.49
C ARG A 178 2.33 2.52 4.44
N GLU A 179 1.75 2.82 3.28
CA GLU A 179 2.42 3.53 2.19
C GLU A 179 2.88 4.93 2.65
N ARG A 180 2.04 5.64 3.42
CA ARG A 180 2.43 6.94 3.98
C ARG A 180 3.60 6.82 4.95
N LEU A 181 3.55 5.88 5.90
CA LEU A 181 4.59 5.70 6.91
C LEU A 181 5.92 5.24 6.28
N LEU A 182 5.87 4.46 5.20
CA LEU A 182 7.05 4.05 4.42
C LEU A 182 7.72 5.18 3.65
N ARG A 183 7.04 6.32 3.42
CA ARG A 183 7.67 7.52 2.83
C ARG A 183 8.56 8.26 3.82
N GLU A 184 8.56 7.91 5.11
CA GLU A 184 9.61 8.33 6.04
C GLU A 184 10.91 7.59 5.68
N VAL A 185 11.87 8.26 5.04
CA VAL A 185 13.12 7.61 4.56
C VAL A 185 14.26 7.85 5.54
N GLY A 186 15.07 6.81 5.83
CA GLY A 186 16.35 6.93 6.55
C GLY A 186 16.68 5.76 7.47
N GLU A 187 17.74 5.91 8.29
CA GLU A 187 18.24 4.90 9.24
C GLU A 187 17.17 4.35 10.20
N ALA A 188 16.11 5.15 10.47
CA ALA A 188 14.99 4.75 11.30
C ALA A 188 14.17 3.60 10.69
N GLN A 189 13.97 3.55 9.37
CA GLN A 189 13.23 2.46 8.72
C GLN A 189 14.00 1.15 8.75
N ASP A 190 15.32 1.21 8.51
CA ASP A 190 16.18 0.02 8.54
C ASP A 190 16.25 -0.58 9.96
N ALA A 191 16.33 0.28 10.99
CA ALA A 191 16.30 -0.15 12.39
C ALA A 191 14.96 -0.80 12.77
N ARG A 192 13.83 -0.22 12.34
CA ARG A 192 12.48 -0.77 12.58
C ARG A 192 12.30 -2.15 11.94
N ARG A 193 12.76 -2.31 10.70
CA ARG A 193 12.72 -3.60 10.00
C ARG A 193 13.55 -4.65 10.75
N ALA A 194 14.77 -4.31 11.17
CA ALA A 194 15.63 -5.22 11.92
C ALA A 194 15.01 -5.63 13.28
N ALA A 195 14.30 -4.72 13.96
CA ALA A 195 13.60 -5.03 15.20
C ALA A 195 12.50 -6.10 15.03
N LEU A 196 11.94 -6.21 13.82
CA LEU A 196 10.95 -7.22 13.45
C LEU A 196 11.56 -8.50 12.88
N GLU A 197 12.89 -8.62 12.77
CA GLU A 197 13.58 -9.84 12.33
C GLU A 197 14.18 -10.64 13.49
N GLY A 198 14.33 -10.01 14.66
CA GLY A 198 14.67 -10.65 15.94
C GLY A 198 13.55 -11.53 16.49
#